data_AF-A0A959RIE7-F1
#
_entry.id   AF-A0A959RIE7-F1
#
_cell.length_a   1.000
_cell.length_b   1.000
_cell.length_c   1.000
_cell.angle_alpha   90.00
_cell.angle_beta   90.00
_cell.angle_gamma   90.00
#
_symmetry.space_group_name_H-M   'P 1'
#
loop_
_entity.id
_entity.type
_entity.pdbx_description
1 polymer ?
#
loop_
_entity_poly.entity_id
_entity_poly.type
_entity_poly.pdbx_seq_one_letter_code
_entity_poly.pdbx_strand_id
1 'polypeptide(L)'
;MKILLDENVPVKLKEDFSEFEVYTVSELKWNGFKNGMLISLMEENSFDFLITLDKIIRYQQNPEKFSIKIILFDVNDARIENLKLLIKKAISILKSGKDQKFYSLSD
;
A
#
# COMPACT_ATOMS: atom_id res chain seq x y z
N MET A 1 -11.24 7.32 -2.89
CA MET A 1 -9.89 6.75 -3.07
C MET A 1 -9.85 5.47 -2.29
N LYS A 2 -9.50 4.38 -2.98
CA LYS A 2 -9.57 3.02 -2.47
C LYS A 2 -8.15 2.46 -2.29
N ILE A 3 -7.85 2.05 -1.07
CA ILE A 3 -6.51 1.67 -0.62
C ILE A 3 -6.52 0.20 -0.24
N LEU A 4 -5.51 -0.54 -0.69
CA LEU A 4 -5.26 -1.90 -0.26
C LEU A 4 -4.05 -1.94 0.68
N LEU A 5 -4.23 -2.52 1.86
CA LEU A 5 -3.13 -2.92 2.74
C LEU A 5 -2.72 -4.35 2.39
N ASP A 6 -1.45 -4.52 2.08
CA ASP A 6 -0.84 -5.81 1.77
C ASP A 6 -0.86 -6.76 2.99
N GLU A 7 -0.66 -8.06 2.77
CA GLU A 7 -0.70 -9.08 3.82
C GLU A 7 0.41 -8.93 4.87
N ASN A 8 1.50 -8.26 4.50
CA ASN A 8 2.60 -7.93 5.42
C ASN A 8 2.31 -6.68 6.27
N VAL A 9 1.27 -5.90 5.99
CA VAL A 9 0.92 -4.70 6.75
C VAL A 9 -0.02 -5.08 7.91
N PRO A 10 0.27 -4.68 9.16
CA PRO A 10 -0.62 -5.00 10.28
C PRO A 10 -2.04 -4.44 10.07
N VAL A 11 -3.05 -5.32 10.13
CA VAL A 11 -4.47 -4.97 9.90
C VAL A 11 -4.95 -3.82 10.79
N LYS A 12 -4.43 -3.72 12.02
CA LYS A 12 -4.77 -2.64 12.98
C LYS A 12 -4.52 -1.23 12.41
N LEU A 13 -3.57 -1.08 11.48
CA LEU A 13 -3.25 0.22 10.88
C LEU A 13 -4.37 0.74 9.97
N LYS A 14 -5.33 -0.11 9.57
CA LYS A 14 -6.52 0.30 8.82
C LYS A 14 -7.29 1.42 9.53
N GLU A 15 -7.38 1.37 10.86
CA GLU A 15 -8.09 2.37 11.68
C GLU A 15 -7.46 3.77 11.55
N ASP A 16 -6.14 3.84 11.36
CA ASP A 16 -5.42 5.11 11.19
C ASP A 16 -5.71 5.77 9.82
N PHE A 17 -6.30 5.04 8.87
CA PHE A 17 -6.71 5.54 7.54
C PHE A 17 -8.23 5.74 7.42
N SER A 18 -8.93 5.98 8.54
CA SER A 18 -10.41 6.09 8.60
C SER A 18 -11.05 7.11 7.65
N GLU A 19 -10.30 8.07 7.12
CA GLU A 19 -10.75 9.04 6.10
C GLU A 19 -10.81 8.46 4.67
N PHE A 20 -10.32 7.24 4.46
CA PHE A 20 -10.22 6.58 3.16
C PHE A 20 -10.96 5.25 3.14
N GLU A 21 -11.29 4.79 1.92
CA GLU A 21 -11.87 3.47 1.72
C GLU A 21 -10.73 2.43 1.73
N VAL A 22 -10.53 1.76 2.86
CA VAL A 22 -9.38 0.86 3.06
C VAL A 22 -9.83 -0.58 3.17
N TYR A 23 -9.15 -1.45 2.43
CA TYR A 23 -9.30 -2.90 2.50
C TYR A 23 -7.96 -3.54 2.83
N THR A 24 -8.00 -4.74 3.41
CA THR A 24 -6.82 -5.60 3.52
C THR A 24 -6.92 -6.75 2.53
N VAL A 25 -5.77 -7.26 2.09
CA VAL A 25 -5.69 -8.49 1.30
C VAL A 25 -6.46 -9.63 1.97
N SER A 26 -6.43 -9.70 3.30
CA SER A 26 -7.15 -10.71 4.06
C SER A 26 -8.68 -10.55 4.01
N GLU A 27 -9.21 -9.33 4.09
CA GLU A 27 -10.65 -9.05 3.97
C GLU A 27 -11.20 -9.44 2.60
N LEU A 28 -10.42 -9.23 1.55
CA LEU A 28 -10.78 -9.56 0.16
C LEU A 28 -10.51 -11.02 -0.20
N LYS A 29 -9.94 -11.81 0.73
CA LYS A 29 -9.51 -13.20 0.51
C LYS A 29 -8.49 -13.33 -0.63
N TRP A 30 -7.57 -12.37 -0.73
CA TRP A 30 -6.52 -12.33 -1.75
C TRP A 30 -5.14 -12.77 -1.22
N ASN A 31 -5.06 -13.33 -0.01
CA ASN A 31 -3.78 -13.73 0.61
C ASN A 31 -3.03 -14.74 -0.28
N GLY A 32 -1.71 -14.61 -0.34
CA GLY A 32 -0.84 -15.48 -1.13
C GLY A 32 -0.93 -15.29 -2.65
N PHE A 33 -1.69 -14.32 -3.14
CA PHE A 33 -1.68 -13.96 -4.56
C PHE A 33 -0.33 -13.34 -4.93
N LYS A 34 0.19 -13.67 -6.12
CA LYS A 34 1.43 -13.08 -6.61
C LYS A 34 1.22 -11.59 -6.88
N ASN A 35 2.25 -10.76 -6.63
CA ASN A 35 2.22 -9.30 -6.83
C ASN A 35 1.61 -8.86 -8.17
N GLY A 36 1.92 -9.53 -9.28
CA GLY A 36 1.34 -9.19 -10.59
C GLY A 36 -0.17 -9.43 -10.66
N MET A 37 -0.65 -10.55 -10.12
CA MET A 37 -2.08 -10.86 -10.04
C MET A 37 -2.79 -9.92 -9.07
N LEU A 38 -2.15 -9.58 -7.95
CA LEU A 38 -2.67 -8.64 -6.97
C LEU A 38 -2.90 -7.27 -7.61
N ILE A 39 -1.92 -6.75 -8.36
CA ILE A 39 -2.03 -5.48 -9.08
C ILE A 39 -3.16 -5.54 -10.11
N SER A 40 -3.28 -6.61 -10.90
CA SER A 40 -4.38 -6.74 -11.87
C SER A 40 -5.76 -6.72 -11.20
N LEU A 41 -5.93 -7.45 -10.09
CA LEU A 41 -7.17 -7.44 -9.33
C LEU A 41 -7.47 -6.07 -8.72
N MET A 42 -6.43 -5.36 -8.27
CA MET A 42 -6.56 -3.99 -7.81
C MET A 42 -7.10 -3.08 -8.91
N GLU A 43 -6.59 -3.17 -10.13
CA GLU A 43 -7.08 -2.39 -11.28
C GLU A 43 -8.53 -2.73 -11.62
N GLU A 44 -8.86 -4.03 -11.70
CA GLU A 44 -10.23 -4.51 -11.96
C GLU A 44 -11.23 -4.02 -10.90
N ASN A 45 -10.78 -3.86 -9.66
CA ASN A 45 -11.61 -3.42 -8.53
C ASN A 45 -11.44 -1.92 -8.20
N SER A 46 -10.86 -1.15 -9.12
CA SER A 46 -10.70 0.31 -9.02
C SER A 46 -9.98 0.77 -7.75
N PHE A 47 -8.93 0.05 -7.35
CA PHE A 47 -8.01 0.50 -6.32
C PHE A 47 -7.07 1.57 -6.85
N ASP A 48 -6.70 2.51 -5.99
CA ASP A 48 -5.79 3.61 -6.32
C ASP A 48 -4.38 3.36 -5.75
N PHE A 49 -4.31 2.84 -4.53
CA PHE A 49 -3.06 2.70 -3.78
C PHE A 49 -2.88 1.31 -3.17
N LEU A 50 -1.65 0.80 -3.24
CA LEU A 50 -1.15 -0.33 -2.45
C LEU A 50 -0.21 0.19 -1.36
N ILE A 51 -0.43 -0.18 -0.10
CA ILE A 51 0.53 0.03 0.98
C ILE A 51 1.14 -1.32 1.34
N THR A 52 2.47 -1.40 1.34
CA THR A 52 3.21 -2.66 1.55
C THR A 52 4.51 -2.45 2.32
N LEU A 53 4.99 -3.50 2.98
CA LEU A 53 6.34 -3.63 3.54
C LEU A 53 7.28 -4.43 2.62
N ASP A 54 6.79 -4.99 1.51
CA ASP A 54 7.60 -5.79 0.58
C ASP A 54 8.51 -4.90 -0.27
N LYS A 55 9.79 -4.83 0.12
CA LYS A 55 10.82 -4.06 -0.60
C LYS A 55 11.10 -4.62 -2.00
N ILE A 56 10.78 -5.89 -2.25
CA ILE A 56 11.07 -6.58 -3.50
C ILE A 56 10.06 -6.16 -4.59
N ILE A 57 8.87 -5.67 -4.22
CA ILE A 57 7.81 -5.28 -5.17
C ILE A 57 8.28 -4.27 -6.22
N ARG A 58 9.20 -3.36 -5.84
CA ARG A 58 9.78 -2.34 -6.73
C ARG A 58 10.56 -2.94 -7.90
N TYR A 59 11.10 -4.15 -7.71
CA TYR A 59 11.91 -4.85 -8.71
C TYR A 59 11.11 -5.88 -9.51
N GLN A 60 9.95 -6.31 -9.02
CA GLN A 60 9.14 -7.35 -9.66
C GLN A 60 8.18 -6.82 -10.73
N GLN A 61 7.80 -5.54 -10.65
CA GLN A 61 6.74 -4.97 -11.49
C GLN A 61 7.23 -3.69 -12.16
N ASN A 62 6.85 -3.49 -13.43
CA ASN A 62 7.15 -2.25 -14.15
C ASN A 62 6.06 -1.21 -13.83
N PRO A 63 6.35 -0.13 -13.08
CA PRO A 63 5.36 0.86 -12.65
C PRO A 63 4.62 1.56 -13.79
N GLU A 64 5.20 1.62 -14.98
CA GLU A 64 4.59 2.21 -16.17
C GLU A 64 3.45 1.35 -16.75
N LYS A 65 3.33 0.08 -16.32
CA LYS A 65 2.33 -0.85 -16.85
C LYS A 65 1.01 -0.85 -16.08
N PHE A 66 0.93 -0.16 -14.94
CA PHE A 66 -0.25 -0.18 -14.09
C PHE A 66 -0.61 1.22 -13.57
N SER A 67 -1.90 1.42 -13.35
CA SER A 67 -2.49 2.64 -12.82
C SER A 67 -2.22 2.82 -11.32
N ILE A 68 -2.07 1.71 -10.60
CA ILE A 68 -1.88 1.64 -9.14
C ILE A 68 -0.63 2.40 -8.67
N LYS A 69 -0.79 3.20 -7.61
CA LYS A 69 0.32 3.85 -6.89
C LYS A 69 0.75 2.98 -5.71
N ILE A 70 2.04 2.82 -5.48
CA ILE A 70 2.58 1.98 -4.41
C ILE A 70 3.24 2.86 -3.35
N ILE A 71 2.90 2.64 -2.08
CA ILE A 71 3.58 3.21 -0.92
C ILE A 71 4.28 2.08 -0.18
N LEU A 72 5.60 2.09 -0.24
CA LEU A 72 6.46 1.20 0.53
C LEU A 72 6.76 1.84 1.89
N PHE A 73 6.43 1.14 2.96
CA PHE A 73 6.92 1.42 4.30
C PHE A 73 8.29 0.76 4.48
N ASP A 74 9.34 1.50 4.15
CA ASP A 74 10.72 1.04 4.17
C ASP A 74 11.32 1.19 5.57
N VAL A 75 10.89 0.32 6.48
CA VAL A 75 11.40 0.25 7.85
C VAL A 75 12.35 -0.93 8.02
N ASN A 76 13.30 -0.78 8.94
CA ASN A 76 14.08 -1.92 9.46
C ASN A 76 13.34 -2.66 10.58
N ASP A 77 12.40 -1.96 11.24
CA ASP A 77 11.64 -2.47 12.37
C ASP A 77 10.15 -2.11 12.20
N ALA A 78 9.34 -3.15 11.94
CA ALA A 78 7.91 -3.04 11.67
C ALA A 78 7.03 -2.96 12.93
N ARG A 79 7.58 -2.57 14.08
CA ARG A 79 6.78 -2.20 15.25
C ARG A 79 5.77 -1.12 14.90
N ILE A 80 4.57 -1.23 15.47
CA ILE A 80 3.44 -0.32 15.24
C ILE A 80 3.83 1.15 15.44
N GLU A 81 4.68 1.45 16.42
CA GLU A 81 5.15 2.80 16.73
C GLU A 81 5.87 3.45 15.53
N ASN A 82 6.77 2.71 14.88
CA ASN A 82 7.50 3.18 13.70
C ASN A 82 6.54 3.36 12.51
N LEU A 83 5.64 2.39 12.31
CA LEU A 83 4.65 2.46 11.24
C LEU A 83 3.70 3.66 11.39
N LYS A 84 3.34 4.04 12.63
CA LYS A 84 2.50 5.23 12.89
C LYS A 84 3.12 6.52 12.40
N LEU A 85 4.45 6.67 12.45
CA LEU A 85 5.13 7.83 11.87
C LEU A 85 4.96 7.85 10.34
N LEU A 86 5.09 6.70 9.70
CA LEU A 86 4.95 6.57 8.25
C LEU A 86 3.51 6.75 7.78
N ILE A 87 2.52 6.35 8.56
CA ILE A 87 1.11 6.59 8.26
C ILE A 87 0.84 8.08 8.07
N LYS A 88 1.37 8.96 8.94
CA LYS A 88 1.21 10.41 8.78
C LYS A 88 1.78 10.91 7.44
N LYS A 89 2.98 10.42 7.06
CA LYS A 89 3.60 10.73 5.76
C LYS A 89 2.75 10.19 4.60
N ALA A 90 2.20 8.98 4.73
CA ALA A 90 1.35 8.34 3.75
C ALA A 90 0.03 9.11 3.54
N ILE A 91 -0.66 9.50 4.60
CA ILE A 91 -1.89 10.31 4.54
C ILE A 91 -1.65 11.63 3.80
N SER A 92 -0.50 12.27 4.02
CA SER A 92 -0.13 13.49 3.28
C SER A 92 0.03 13.22 1.78
N ILE A 93 0.67 12.11 1.38
CA ILE A 93 0.81 11.71 -0.02
C ILE A 93 -0.55 11.42 -0.65
N LEU A 94 -1.36 10.63 0.04
CA LEU A 94 -2.73 10.26 -0.36
C LEU A 94 -3.58 11.50 -0.63
N LYS A 95 -3.48 12.54 0.21
CA LYS A 95 -4.19 13.82 0.02
C LYS A 95 -3.60 14.71 -1.07
N SER A 96 -2.28 14.66 -1.27
CA SER A 96 -1.58 15.55 -2.21
C SER A 96 -1.85 15.24 -3.69
N GLY A 97 -2.30 14.02 -4.01
CA GLY A 97 -2.61 13.63 -5.40
C GLY A 97 -1.42 13.54 -6.35
N LYS A 98 -0.17 13.63 -5.85
CA LYS A 98 1.04 13.60 -6.67
C LYS A 98 1.05 12.44 -7.69
N ASP A 99 1.58 12.71 -8.88
CA ASP A 99 1.58 11.76 -10.02
C ASP A 99 2.66 10.68 -9.94
N GLN A 100 3.48 10.69 -8.89
CA GLN A 100 4.48 9.66 -8.68
C GLN A 100 3.83 8.30 -8.40
N LYS A 101 4.32 7.26 -9.10
CA LYS A 101 3.81 5.88 -9.02
C LYS A 101 4.30 5.11 -7.81
N PHE A 102 5.47 5.45 -7.28
CA PHE A 102 6.11 4.71 -6.20
C PHE A 102 6.65 5.66 -5.13
N TYR A 103 6.20 5.51 -3.88
CA TYR A 103 6.68 6.28 -2.73
C TYR A 103 7.39 5.33 -1.76
N SER A 104 8.64 5.61 -1.44
CA SER A 104 9.34 4.92 -0.33
C SER A 104 9.33 5.83 0.89
N LEU A 105 8.79 5.35 2.00
CA LEU A 105 8.72 6.06 3.27
C LEU A 105 9.54 5.32 4.31
N SER A 106 10.66 5.90 4.71
CA SER A 106 11.47 5.44 5.83
C SER A 106 11.18 6.23 7.10
N ASP A 107 11.53 5.67 8.25
CA ASP A 107 11.46 6.33 9.56
C ASP A 107 12.35 7.58 9.61
#